data_AF-A0A9X1T2R5-F1
#
_entry.id   AF-A0A9X1T2R5-F1
#
_cell.length_a   1.000
_cell.length_b   1.000
_cell.length_c   1.000
_cell.angle_alpha   90.00
_cell.angle_beta   90.00
_cell.angle_gamma   90.00
#
_symmetry.space_group_name_H-M   'P 1'
#
loop_
_entity.id
_entity.type
_entity.pdbx_description
1 polymer ?
#
loop_
_entity_poly.entity_id
_entity_poly.type
_entity_poly.pdbx_seq_one_letter_code
_entity_poly.pdbx_strand_id
1 'polypeptide(L)' 'MTPEEDAAITADALADPDNPPIEDDAEFMTWEEAQARLKGRTQVALEHDVVERFRRAGDDWRERIDAILREAAPAE' A
#
# COMPACT_ATOMS: atom_id res chain seq x y z
N MET A 1 -16.54 19.58 -22.35
CA MET A 1 -16.75 19.84 -20.93
C MET A 1 -16.80 21.35 -20.77
N THR A 2 -17.94 21.87 -20.34
CA THR A 2 -18.07 23.28 -20.00
C THR A 2 -17.57 23.53 -18.57
N PRO A 3 -17.20 24.78 -18.23
CA PRO A 3 -16.84 25.12 -16.85
C PRO A 3 -17.96 24.81 -15.85
N GLU A 4 -19.22 24.98 -16.24
CA GLU A 4 -20.37 24.67 -15.38
C GLU A 4 -20.52 23.17 -15.12
N GLU A 5 -20.27 22.33 -16.13
CA GLU A 5 -20.26 20.87 -15.99
C GLU A 5 -19.12 20.41 -15.08
N ASP A 6 -17.94 21.00 -15.22
CA ASP A 6 -16.76 20.68 -14.40
C ASP A 6 -16.95 21.06 -12.92
N ALA A 7 -17.56 22.22 -12.67
CA ALA A 7 -17.91 22.65 -11.32
C ALA A 7 -18.96 21.73 -10.66
N ALA A 8 -19.96 21.27 -11.43
CA ALA A 8 -20.96 20.32 -10.92
C ALA A 8 -20.33 18.97 -10.55
N ILE A 9 -19.46 18.43 -11.42
CA ILE A 9 -18.76 17.17 -11.17
C ILE A 9 -17.83 17.28 -9.95
N THR A 10 -17.11 18.38 -9.81
CA THR A 10 -16.24 18.64 -8.65
C THR A 10 -17.05 18.75 -7.36
N ALA A 11 -18.21 19.43 -7.40
CA ALA A 11 -19.08 19.57 -6.23
C ALA A 11 -19.65 18.21 -5.78
N ASP A 12 -20.07 17.37 -6.72
CA ASP A 12 -20.56 16.02 -6.41
C ASP A 12 -19.46 15.15 -5.82
N ALA A 13 -18.23 15.22 -6.35
CA ALA A 13 -17.09 14.48 -5.81
C ALA A 13 -16.70 14.93 -4.39
N LEU A 14 -16.72 16.24 -4.11
CA LEU A 14 -16.45 16.78 -2.77
C LEU A 14 -17.54 16.41 -1.74
N ALA A 15 -18.76 16.15 -2.19
CA ALA A 15 -19.86 15.74 -1.33
C ALA A 15 -19.84 14.25 -0.98
N ASP A 16 -19.07 13.43 -1.71
CA ASP A 16 -18.95 11.99 -1.51
C ASP A 16 -17.90 11.63 -0.46
N PRO A 17 -18.29 11.11 0.73
CA PRO A 17 -17.34 10.76 1.78
C PRO A 17 -16.54 9.50 1.49
N ASP A 18 -16.99 8.63 0.58
CA ASP A 18 -16.32 7.36 0.31
C ASP A 18 -15.23 7.46 -0.76
N ASN A 19 -15.31 8.51 -1.59
CA ASN A 19 -14.41 8.75 -2.70
C ASN A 19 -14.09 10.25 -2.84
N PRO A 20 -13.45 10.85 -1.82
CA PRO A 20 -13.05 12.25 -1.88
C PRO A 20 -12.00 12.47 -2.99
N PRO A 21 -11.97 13.66 -3.62
CA PRO A 21 -10.90 14.04 -4.53
C PRO A 21 -9.54 13.90 -3.88
N ILE A 22 -8.55 13.52 -4.70
CA ILE A 22 -7.16 13.44 -4.27
C ILE A 22 -6.61 14.86 -4.17
N GLU A 23 -5.94 15.18 -3.07
CA GLU A 23 -5.24 16.46 -2.87
C GLU A 23 -4.14 16.66 -3.91
N ASP A 24 -3.90 17.92 -4.28
CA ASP A 24 -2.93 18.30 -5.32
C ASP A 24 -1.48 17.93 -4.97
N ASP A 25 -1.16 17.78 -3.68
CA ASP A 25 0.16 17.41 -3.17
C ASP A 25 0.30 15.91 -2.87
N ALA A 26 -0.68 15.09 -3.26
CA ALA A 26 -0.61 13.65 -3.04
C ALA A 26 0.58 13.01 -3.77
N GLU A 27 1.48 12.41 -3.00
CA GLU A 27 2.59 11.64 -3.53
C GLU A 27 2.15 10.23 -3.90
N PHE A 28 2.24 9.91 -5.19
CA PHE A 28 2.00 8.55 -5.68
C PHE A 28 3.31 7.80 -5.86
N MET A 29 3.25 6.51 -5.56
CA MET A 29 4.32 5.60 -5.94
C MET A 29 4.38 5.49 -7.47
N THR A 30 5.57 5.58 -8.03
CA THR A 30 5.77 5.32 -9.46
C THR A 30 5.45 3.87 -9.80
N TRP A 31 5.11 3.61 -11.06
CA TRP A 31 4.89 2.24 -11.53
C TRP A 31 6.14 1.36 -11.34
N GLU A 32 7.33 1.94 -11.49
CA GLU A 32 8.60 1.22 -11.28
C GLU A 32 8.79 0.81 -9.83
N GLU A 33 8.55 1.73 -8.88
CA GLU A 33 8.60 1.43 -7.45
C GLU A 33 7.55 0.40 -7.03
N ALA A 34 6.32 0.53 -7.54
CA ALA A 34 5.26 -0.45 -7.30
C ALA A 34 5.64 -1.83 -7.85
N GLN A 35 6.20 -1.88 -9.06
CA GLN A 35 6.64 -3.10 -9.69
C GLN A 35 7.85 -3.71 -8.96
N ALA A 36 8.81 -2.91 -8.49
CA ALA A 36 9.94 -3.38 -7.68
C ALA A 36 9.46 -3.97 -6.35
N ARG A 37 8.40 -3.40 -5.75
CA ARG A 37 7.79 -3.94 -4.53
C ARG A 37 7.05 -5.26 -4.78
N LEU A 38 6.58 -5.50 -6.00
CA LEU A 38 5.89 -6.73 -6.40
C LEU A 38 6.84 -7.83 -6.92
N LYS A 39 7.87 -7.45 -7.69
CA LYS A 39 8.85 -8.38 -8.26
C LYS A 39 9.73 -8.95 -7.14
N GLY A 40 9.77 -10.27 -7.03
CA GLY A 40 10.59 -10.99 -6.06
C GLY A 40 9.88 -11.39 -4.77
N ARG A 41 8.61 -11.00 -4.59
CA ARG A 41 7.80 -11.52 -3.46
C ARG A 41 7.20 -12.87 -3.84
N THR A 42 7.40 -13.88 -2.99
CA THR A 42 6.73 -15.18 -3.09
C THR A 42 5.76 -15.36 -1.92
N GLN A 43 4.80 -16.27 -2.07
CA GLN A 43 3.90 -16.65 -0.98
C GLN A 43 4.54 -17.79 -0.19
N VAL A 44 4.64 -17.61 1.13
CA VAL A 44 5.05 -18.65 2.08
C VAL A 44 3.96 -18.83 3.13
N ALA A 45 3.68 -20.07 3.50
CA ALA A 45 2.78 -20.36 4.61
C ALA A 45 3.53 -20.17 5.93
N LEU A 46 2.95 -19.40 6.84
CA LEU A 46 3.43 -19.17 8.20
C LEU A 46 2.30 -19.47 9.17
N GLU A 47 2.65 -19.84 10.40
CA GLU A 47 1.66 -20.01 11.46
C GLU A 47 0.89 -18.71 11.73
N HIS A 48 -0.41 -18.85 11.97
CA HIS A 48 -1.31 -17.70 12.11
C HIS A 48 -0.95 -16.82 13.30
N ASP A 49 -0.57 -17.41 14.43
CA ASP A 49 -0.19 -16.68 15.65
C ASP A 49 1.09 -15.84 15.45
N VAL A 50 2.04 -16.34 14.65
CA VAL A 50 3.25 -15.60 14.27
C VAL A 50 2.87 -14.35 13.48
N VAL A 51 2.05 -14.49 12.44
CA VAL A 51 1.59 -13.35 11.61
C VAL A 51 0.85 -12.32 12.47
N GLU A 52 -0.03 -12.78 13.35
CA GLU A 52 -0.82 -11.92 14.24
C GLU A 52 0.03 -11.18 15.29
N ARG A 53 1.13 -11.78 15.75
CA ARG A 53 2.07 -11.10 16.65
C ARG A 53 2.81 -9.97 15.93
N PHE A 54 3.23 -10.21 14.70
CA PHE A 54 3.90 -9.21 13.88
C PHE A 54 2.95 -8.06 13.50
N ARG A 55 1.70 -8.35 13.12
CA ARG A 55 0.67 -7.33 12.87
C ARG A 55 0.42 -6.39 14.04
N ARG A 56 0.39 -6.93 15.27
CA ARG A 56 0.23 -6.13 16.49
C ARG A 56 1.42 -5.21 16.77
N ALA A 57 2.59 -5.47 16.18
CA ALA A 57 3.81 -4.71 16.42
C ALA A 57 3.94 -3.48 15.51
N GLY A 58 3.12 -3.33 14.47
CA GLY A 58 3.13 -2.19 13.56
C GLY A 58 2.64 -2.52 12.15
N ASP A 59 2.38 -1.48 11.34
CA ASP A 59 1.94 -1.62 9.95
C ASP A 59 3.06 -2.12 9.02
N ASP A 60 4.31 -2.02 9.46
CA ASP A 60 5.53 -2.50 8.79
C ASP A 60 5.82 -4.00 9.03
N TRP A 61 4.83 -4.75 9.52
CA TRP A 61 4.98 -6.13 9.96
C TRP A 61 5.52 -7.08 8.87
N ARG A 62 5.18 -6.83 7.60
CA ARG A 62 5.61 -7.66 6.46
C ARG A 62 7.10 -7.45 6.18
N GLU A 63 7.51 -6.19 6.14
CA GLU A 63 8.90 -5.77 5.96
C GLU A 63 9.78 -6.30 7.10
N ARG A 64 9.27 -6.29 8.34
CA ARG A 64 9.97 -6.86 9.49
C ARG A 64 10.14 -8.37 9.40
N ILE A 65 9.11 -9.12 9.02
CA ILE A 65 9.22 -10.58 8.80
C ILE A 65 10.24 -10.87 7.70
N ASP A 66 10.18 -10.17 6.57
CA ASP A 66 11.08 -10.37 5.43
C ASP A 66 12.55 -10.13 5.81
N ALA A 67 12.83 -9.05 6.55
CA ALA A 67 14.18 -8.75 7.05
C ALA A 67 14.73 -9.88 7.94
N ILE A 68 13.91 -10.41 8.85
CA ILE A 68 14.31 -11.52 9.75
C ILE A 68 14.57 -12.80 8.94
N LEU A 69 13.70 -13.12 7.97
CA LEU A 69 13.88 -14.30 7.12
C LEU A 69 15.15 -14.19 6.28
N ARG A 70 15.49 -12.98 5.81
CA ARG A 70 16.71 -12.74 5.04
C ARG A 70 17.98 -12.86 5.89
N GLU A 71 17.95 -12.39 7.14
CA GLU A 71 19.05 -12.55 8.09
C GLU A 71 19.26 -14.03 8.48
N ALA A 72 18.16 -14.76 8.66
CA ALA A 72 18.19 -16.18 9.02
C ALA A 72 18.48 -17.12 7.84
N ALA A 73 18.39 -16.63 6.61
CA ALA A 73 18.64 -17.43 5.42
C ALA A 73 20.10 -17.94 5.42
N PRO A 74 20.33 -19.21 5.06
CA PRO A 74 21.68 -19.72 4.91
C PRO A 74 22.44 -18.92 3.84
N ALA A 75 23.74 -18.71 4.06
CA ALA A 75 24.61 -18.11 3.06
C ALA A 75 24.64 -18.98 1.79
N GLU A 76 24.71 -18.34 0.63
CA GLU A 76 24.85 -19.00 -0.68
C GLU A 76 26.15 -19.81 -0.80
#